data_AF-A0A917RJW6-F1
#
_entry.id   AF-A0A917RJW6-F1
#
_cell.length_a   1.000
_cell.length_b   1.000
_cell.length_c   1.000
_cell.angle_alpha   90.00
_cell.angle_beta   90.00
_cell.angle_gamma   90.00
#
_symmetry.space_group_name_H-M   'P 1'
#
loop_
_entity.id
_entity.type
_entity.pdbx_description
1 polymer ?
#
loop_
_entity_poly.entity_id
_entity_poly.type
_entity_poly.pdbx_seq_one_letter_code
_entity_poly.pdbx_strand_id
1 'polypeptide(L)'
;MIHVDHALAGTGIGLQALVETPLGIRNIDEITAAATRLEAVITGYADLGAALGRSRSARPEHWLAVQDRVLIAARAAGIAAIDGPHLGIAADEQFRQACEWTGRCSTKRSPSRHAGYSHRQVSGNFRQTRGRILDIGRR
;
A
#
# COMPACT_ATOMS: atom_id res chain seq x y z
N MET A 1 7.95 10.82 6.91
CA MET A 1 6.70 11.29 6.31
C MET A 1 6.60 12.83 6.29
N ILE A 2 6.58 13.49 7.45
CA ILE A 2 6.46 14.96 7.58
C ILE A 2 7.45 15.76 6.72
N HIS A 3 8.73 15.37 6.69
CA HIS A 3 9.75 16.09 5.91
C HIS A 3 9.46 16.09 4.40
N VAL A 4 8.89 15.00 3.88
CA VAL A 4 8.53 14.89 2.45
C VAL A 4 7.26 15.68 2.16
N ASP A 5 6.29 15.65 3.07
CA ASP A 5 5.06 16.46 2.96
C ASP A 5 5.42 17.95 2.86
N HIS A 6 6.35 18.43 3.70
CA HIS A 6 6.87 19.80 3.63
C HIS A 6 7.63 20.10 2.34
N ALA A 7 8.49 19.18 1.87
CA ALA A 7 9.23 19.37 0.63
C ALA A 7 8.32 19.49 -0.61
N LEU A 8 7.09 18.98 -0.54
CA LEU A 8 6.07 19.06 -1.58
C LEU A 8 5.00 20.12 -1.31
N ALA A 9 5.19 20.97 -0.30
CA ALA A 9 4.28 22.06 0.02
C ALA A 9 4.08 22.99 -1.20
N GLY A 10 2.84 23.43 -1.43
CA GLY A 10 2.47 24.25 -2.60
C GLY A 10 2.30 23.48 -3.91
N THR A 11 2.60 22.18 -3.96
CA THR A 11 2.32 21.35 -5.14
C THR A 11 0.93 20.70 -5.07
N GLY A 12 0.45 20.14 -6.18
CA GLY A 12 -0.75 19.28 -6.23
C GLY A 12 -0.42 17.77 -6.18
N ILE A 13 0.79 17.40 -5.75
CA ILE A 13 1.26 16.02 -5.78
C ILE A 13 0.77 15.27 -4.53
N GLY A 14 0.15 14.10 -4.76
CA GLY A 14 -0.23 13.14 -3.73
C GLY A 14 0.91 12.16 -3.39
N LEU A 15 0.88 11.63 -2.18
CA LEU A 15 1.87 10.69 -1.65
C LEU A 15 1.29 9.28 -1.53
N GLN A 16 2.11 8.28 -1.86
CA GLN A 16 1.84 6.89 -1.54
C GLN A 16 3.02 6.32 -0.78
N ALA A 17 2.76 5.67 0.35
CA ALA A 17 3.81 5.12 1.19
C ALA A 17 3.95 3.61 0.96
N LEU A 18 5.16 3.15 0.68
CA LEU A 18 5.51 1.74 0.62
C LEU A 18 6.01 1.28 2.00
N VAL A 19 5.20 0.47 2.69
CA VAL A 19 5.46 -0.02 4.03
C VAL A 19 6.06 -1.42 3.96
N GLU A 20 7.37 -1.50 4.18
CA GLU A 20 8.13 -2.73 3.91
C GLU A 20 9.11 -3.13 5.01
N THR A 21 8.96 -2.55 6.21
CA THR A 21 9.79 -2.89 7.38
C THR A 21 8.95 -3.21 8.61
N PRO A 22 9.47 -4.01 9.56
CA PRO A 22 8.77 -4.29 10.81
C PRO A 22 8.43 -3.01 11.58
N LEU A 23 9.33 -2.02 11.58
CA LEU A 23 9.10 -0.73 12.21
C LEU A 23 7.99 0.06 11.51
N GLY A 24 7.94 0.02 10.17
CA GLY A 24 6.86 0.62 9.39
C GLY A 24 5.49 0.02 9.71
N ILE A 25 5.41 -1.31 9.83
CA ILE A 25 4.18 -2.01 10.24
C ILE A 25 3.81 -1.66 11.68
N ARG A 26 4.79 -1.59 12.60
CA ARG A 26 4.53 -1.23 14.00
C ARG A 26 3.94 0.17 14.14
N ASN A 27 4.50 1.13 13.40
CA ASN A 27 4.17 2.56 13.50
C ASN A 27 3.13 3.02 12.45
N ILE A 28 2.39 2.10 11.83
CA ILE A 28 1.53 2.41 10.68
C ILE A 28 0.43 3.44 10.99
N ASP A 29 -0.08 3.50 12.22
CA ASP A 29 -1.09 4.51 12.61
C ASP A 29 -0.50 5.93 12.55
N GLU A 30 0.72 6.11 13.07
CA GLU A 30 1.41 7.40 13.01
C GLU A 30 1.73 7.79 11.57
N ILE A 31 2.20 6.83 10.77
CA ILE A 31 2.53 7.06 9.35
C ILE A 31 1.28 7.53 8.58
N THR A 32 0.14 6.86 8.79
CA THR A 32 -1.10 7.18 8.10
C THR A 32 -1.76 8.46 8.57
N ALA A 33 -1.56 8.85 9.84
CA ALA A 33 -2.08 10.10 10.39
C ALA A 33 -1.20 11.33 10.07
N ALA A 34 0.10 11.15 9.83
CA ALA A 34 1.07 12.26 9.82
C ALA A 34 1.12 13.11 8.53
N ALA A 35 0.55 12.66 7.41
CA ALA A 35 0.64 13.38 6.14
C ALA A 35 -0.72 13.76 5.57
N THR A 36 -0.92 15.05 5.32
CA THR A 36 -2.14 15.58 4.71
C THR A 36 -2.30 15.14 3.26
N ARG A 37 -1.19 14.87 2.57
CA ARG A 37 -1.12 14.46 1.16
C ARG A 37 -1.06 12.95 0.95
N LEU A 38 -1.07 12.16 2.01
CA LEU A 38 -1.00 10.71 1.89
C LEU A 38 -2.35 10.19 1.35
N GLU A 39 -2.30 9.51 0.21
CA GLU A 39 -3.47 8.99 -0.49
C GLU A 39 -3.60 7.47 -0.33
N ALA A 40 -2.47 6.78 -0.16
CA ALA A 40 -2.44 5.33 -0.04
C ALA A 40 -1.23 4.81 0.76
N VAL A 41 -1.40 3.63 1.34
CA VAL A 41 -0.32 2.78 1.84
C VAL A 41 -0.29 1.48 1.06
N ILE A 42 0.91 1.03 0.69
CA ILE A 42 1.19 -0.18 -0.09
C ILE A 42 2.05 -1.10 0.77
N THR A 43 1.71 -2.38 0.85
CA THR A 43 2.53 -3.35 1.61
C THR A 43 3.64 -3.90 0.71
N GLY A 44 4.91 -3.74 1.11
CA GLY A 44 6.06 -4.30 0.39
C GLY A 44 6.46 -5.67 0.92
N TYR A 45 5.87 -6.76 0.39
CA TYR A 45 6.09 -8.10 0.94
C TYR A 45 7.51 -8.65 0.79
N ALA A 46 8.22 -8.27 -0.28
CA ALA A 46 9.56 -8.78 -0.54
C ALA A 46 10.53 -8.37 0.57
N ASP A 47 10.68 -7.05 0.78
CA ASP A 47 11.58 -6.51 1.80
C ASP A 47 11.06 -6.73 3.21
N LEU A 48 9.74 -6.68 3.43
CA LEU A 48 9.17 -7.01 4.74
C LEU A 48 9.41 -8.48 5.11
N GLY A 49 9.30 -9.39 4.13
CA GLY A 49 9.60 -10.80 4.31
C GLY A 49 11.05 -11.05 4.66
N ALA A 50 11.96 -10.40 3.93
CA ALA A 50 13.39 -10.47 4.24
C ALA A 50 13.69 -9.96 5.65
N ALA A 51 13.13 -8.81 6.04
CA ALA A 51 13.34 -8.22 7.36
C ALA A 51 12.73 -9.02 8.52
N LEU A 52 11.66 -9.77 8.26
CA LEU A 52 11.02 -10.67 9.24
C LEU A 52 11.62 -12.09 9.25
N GLY A 53 12.56 -12.41 8.37
CA GLY A 53 13.10 -13.77 8.21
C GLY A 53 12.08 -14.77 7.66
N ARG A 54 11.10 -14.31 6.86
CA ARG A 54 10.10 -15.16 6.23
C ARG A 54 10.62 -15.76 4.93
N SER A 55 10.18 -16.98 4.62
CA SER A 55 10.43 -17.59 3.31
C SER A 55 9.80 -16.76 2.20
N ARG A 56 10.47 -16.70 1.03
CA ARG A 56 9.88 -16.16 -0.21
C ARG A 56 8.66 -16.96 -0.68
N SER A 57 8.51 -18.20 -0.22
CA SER A 57 7.35 -19.06 -0.44
C SER A 57 6.33 -19.01 0.71
N ALA A 58 6.40 -18.00 1.59
CA ALA A 58 5.41 -17.82 2.64
C ALA A 58 4.00 -17.75 2.04
N ARG A 59 3.11 -18.59 2.55
CA ARG A 59 1.73 -18.66 2.07
C ARG A 59 0.99 -17.35 2.39
N PRO A 60 -0.04 -16.97 1.60
CA PRO A 60 -0.81 -15.74 1.82
C PRO A 60 -1.36 -15.60 3.25
N GLU A 61 -1.75 -16.70 3.90
CA GLU A 61 -2.34 -16.67 5.24
C GLU A 61 -1.35 -16.18 6.31
N HIS A 62 -0.04 -16.34 6.08
CA HIS A 62 0.98 -15.83 6.99
C HIS A 62 1.07 -14.29 7.01
N TRP A 63 0.43 -13.63 6.05
CA TRP A 63 0.41 -12.18 5.92
C TRP A 63 -0.86 -11.54 6.47
N LEU A 64 -1.87 -12.31 6.89
CA LEU A 64 -3.16 -11.78 7.35
C LEU A 64 -3.01 -10.72 8.45
N ALA A 65 -2.18 -10.97 9.47
CA ALA A 65 -1.97 -10.01 10.55
C ALA A 65 -1.37 -8.67 10.05
N VAL A 66 -0.51 -8.72 9.03
CA VAL A 66 0.07 -7.52 8.41
C VAL A 66 -0.99 -6.81 7.56
N GLN A 67 -1.74 -7.56 6.76
CA GLN A 67 -2.81 -7.04 5.91
C GLN A 67 -3.88 -6.33 6.73
N ASP A 68 -4.37 -6.96 7.81
CA ASP A 68 -5.38 -6.38 8.70
C ASP A 68 -4.84 -5.13 9.40
N ARG A 69 -3.59 -5.17 9.87
CA ARG A 69 -2.96 -4.03 10.54
C ARG A 69 -2.88 -2.80 9.62
N VAL A 70 -2.49 -3.00 8.36
CA VAL A 70 -2.41 -1.93 7.35
C VAL A 70 -3.81 -1.46 6.94
N LEU A 71 -4.75 -2.38 6.73
CA LEU A 71 -6.12 -2.06 6.35
C LEU A 71 -6.80 -1.19 7.42
N ILE A 72 -6.70 -1.57 8.69
CA ILE A 72 -7.30 -0.83 9.81
C ILE A 72 -6.73 0.59 9.87
N ALA A 73 -5.41 0.74 9.83
CA ALA A 73 -4.75 2.05 9.89
C ALA A 73 -5.15 2.95 8.71
N ALA A 74 -5.12 2.41 7.49
CA ALA A 74 -5.52 3.12 6.29
C ALA A 74 -6.99 3.58 6.34
N ARG A 75 -7.89 2.71 6.82
CA ARG A 75 -9.32 3.05 6.96
C ARG A 75 -9.55 4.09 8.05
N ALA A 76 -8.85 4.01 9.18
CA ALA A 76 -8.91 5.02 10.23
C ALA A 76 -8.43 6.39 9.74
N ALA A 77 -7.40 6.42 8.90
CA ALA A 77 -6.93 7.64 8.25
C ALA A 77 -7.78 8.09 7.05
N GLY A 78 -8.69 7.24 6.53
CA GLY A 78 -9.53 7.54 5.37
C GLY A 78 -8.77 7.53 4.04
N ILE A 79 -7.72 6.72 3.94
CA ILE A 79 -6.85 6.57 2.75
C ILE A 79 -6.96 5.15 2.17
N ALA A 80 -6.40 4.94 0.98
CA ALA A 80 -6.39 3.63 0.34
C ALA A 80 -5.39 2.68 1.03
N ALA A 81 -5.77 1.41 1.13
CA ALA A 81 -4.85 0.32 1.43
C ALA A 81 -4.68 -0.47 0.13
N ILE A 82 -3.43 -0.66 -0.29
CA ILE A 82 -3.07 -1.35 -1.51
C ILE A 82 -2.23 -2.56 -1.12
N ASP A 83 -2.63 -3.72 -1.60
CA ASP A 83 -1.89 -4.95 -1.38
C ASP A 83 -0.62 -4.99 -2.24
N GLY A 84 0.39 -5.69 -1.75
CA GLY A 84 1.68 -5.80 -2.43
C GLY A 84 1.60 -6.62 -3.73
N PRO A 85 2.64 -6.56 -4.56
CA PRO A 85 2.70 -7.36 -5.77
C PRO A 85 2.75 -8.86 -5.45
N HIS A 86 2.13 -9.67 -6.32
CA HIS A 86 2.44 -11.08 -6.38
C HIS A 86 3.93 -11.24 -6.78
N LEU A 87 4.70 -12.00 -6.00
CA LEU A 87 6.16 -12.07 -6.16
C LEU A 87 6.62 -13.06 -7.26
N GLY A 88 5.70 -13.85 -7.80
CA GLY A 88 5.93 -14.69 -8.97
C GLY A 88 5.89 -13.89 -10.27
N ILE A 89 6.56 -14.40 -11.30
CA ILE A 89 6.61 -13.79 -12.65
C ILE A 89 5.68 -14.48 -13.66
N ALA A 90 5.20 -15.69 -13.33
CA ALA A 90 4.33 -16.47 -14.19
C ALA A 90 2.85 -16.08 -14.00
N ALA A 91 2.10 -16.02 -15.09
CA ALA A 91 0.64 -15.84 -15.06
C ALA A 91 -0.06 -17.20 -14.92
N ASP A 92 0.18 -17.88 -13.81
CA ASP A 92 -0.30 -19.23 -13.53
C ASP A 92 -1.47 -19.25 -12.53
N GLU A 93 -1.82 -20.44 -12.05
CA GLU A 93 -2.89 -20.61 -11.07
C GLU A 93 -2.56 -19.94 -9.72
N GLN A 94 -1.28 -19.87 -9.32
CA GLN A 94 -0.88 -19.17 -8.09
C GLN A 94 -1.10 -17.67 -8.24
N PHE A 95 -0.80 -17.10 -9.41
CA PHE A 95 -1.10 -15.70 -9.72
C PHE A 95 -2.62 -15.43 -9.68
N ARG A 96 -3.44 -16.30 -10.29
CA ARG A 96 -4.91 -16.19 -10.22
C ARG A 96 -5.43 -16.22 -8.79
N GLN A 97 -4.98 -17.16 -7.98
CA GLN A 97 -5.38 -17.28 -6.58
C GLN A 97 -4.98 -16.05 -5.77
N ALA A 98 -3.80 -15.48 -6.03
CA ALA A 98 -3.38 -14.23 -5.40
C ALA A 98 -4.29 -13.05 -5.77
N CYS A 99 -4.67 -12.89 -7.05
CA CYS A 99 -5.61 -11.85 -7.47
C CYS A 99 -6.97 -11.99 -6.78
N GLU A 100 -7.49 -13.21 -6.68
CA GLU A 100 -8.75 -13.46 -6.00
C GLU A 100 -8.67 -13.20 -4.50
N TRP A 101 -7.57 -13.59 -3.85
CA TRP A 101 -7.30 -13.31 -2.44
C TRP A 101 -7.34 -11.82 -2.15
N THR A 102 -6.54 -11.03 -2.88
CA THR A 102 -6.49 -9.58 -2.74
C THR A 102 -7.86 -8.93 -3.00
N GLY A 103 -8.63 -9.43 -3.98
CA GLY A 103 -9.99 -8.97 -4.26
C GLY A 103 -10.97 -9.20 -3.10
N ARG A 104 -10.77 -10.27 -2.30
CA ARG A 104 -11.59 -10.57 -1.13
C ARG A 104 -11.18 -9.77 0.11
N CYS A 105 -9.88 -9.48 0.27
CA CYS A 105 -9.34 -8.88 1.49
C CYS A 105 -9.14 -7.35 1.43
N SER A 106 -8.89 -6.75 0.26
CA SER A 106 -8.32 -5.39 0.19
C SER A 106 -9.16 -4.31 -0.50
N THR A 107 -10.24 -4.64 -1.23
CA THR A 107 -10.87 -3.68 -2.15
C THR A 107 -12.26 -3.20 -1.73
N LYS A 108 -12.33 -2.41 -0.64
CA LYS A 108 -13.44 -1.44 -0.50
C LYS A 108 -12.89 -0.02 -0.42
N ARG A 109 -13.20 0.74 -1.47
CA ARG A 109 -12.93 2.17 -1.62
C ARG A 109 -13.38 2.92 -0.36
N SER A 110 -12.45 3.52 0.38
CA SER A 110 -12.82 4.58 1.31
C SER A 110 -13.22 5.80 0.47
N PRO A 111 -14.30 6.54 0.78
CA PRO A 111 -14.53 7.83 0.15
C PRO A 111 -13.27 8.67 0.38
N SER A 112 -12.55 8.99 -0.70
CA SER A 112 -11.33 9.79 -0.60
C SER A 112 -11.67 11.12 0.03
N ARG A 113 -10.90 11.56 1.03
CA ARG A 113 -11.03 12.91 1.64
C ARG A 113 -10.97 14.05 0.60
N HIS A 114 -10.43 13.76 -0.58
CA HIS A 114 -10.33 14.67 -1.71
C HIS A 114 -11.34 14.28 -2.80
N ALA A 115 -12.46 14.99 -2.86
CA ALA A 115 -13.57 14.77 -3.81
C ALA A 115 -13.24 15.08 -5.29
N GLY A 116 -11.96 15.28 -5.64
CA GLY A 116 -11.52 15.60 -7.01
C GLY A 116 -10.88 14.44 -7.78
N TYR A 117 -10.61 13.30 -7.13
CA TYR A 117 -9.84 12.21 -7.75
C TYR A 117 -10.77 11.15 -8.38
N SER A 118 -11.07 11.30 -9.68
CA SER A 118 -11.77 10.26 -10.44
C SER A 118 -10.78 9.24 -10.98
N HIS A 119 -10.59 8.13 -10.28
CA HIS A 119 -10.06 6.91 -10.89
C HIS A 119 -11.23 6.16 -11.53
N ARG A 120 -11.39 6.33 -12.85
CA ARG A 120 -12.25 5.47 -13.68
C ARG A 120 -11.56 4.12 -13.80
N GLN A 121 -12.25 3.03 -13.46
CA GLN A 121 -11.76 1.68 -13.69
C GLN A 121 -11.59 1.50 -15.20
N VAL A 122 -10.35 1.38 -15.68
CA VAL A 122 -10.05 1.13 -17.09
C VAL A 122 -9.60 -0.32 -17.23
N SER A 123 -10.52 -1.16 -17.72
CA SER A 123 -10.18 -2.39 -18.40
C SER A 123 -9.40 -1.99 -19.67
N GLY A 124 -8.07 -2.03 -19.62
CA GLY A 124 -7.20 -1.74 -20.78
C GLY A 124 -6.28 -0.52 -20.61
N ASN A 125 -4.99 -0.75 -20.83
CA ASN A 125 -3.89 0.22 -20.93
C ASN A 125 -3.62 1.13 -19.71
N PHE A 126 -2.54 0.77 -19.01
CA PHE A 126 -1.97 1.42 -17.84
C PHE A 126 -1.56 2.87 -18.16
N ARG A 127 -2.33 3.86 -17.68
CA ARG A 127 -1.91 5.26 -17.64
C ARG A 127 -1.52 5.61 -16.20
N GLN A 128 -0.23 5.79 -15.96
CA GLN A 128 0.33 6.20 -14.67
C GLN A 128 -0.15 7.62 -14.34
N THR A 129 -1.03 7.77 -13.36
CA THR A 129 -1.37 9.07 -12.78
C THR A 129 -0.21 9.55 -11.89
N ARG A 130 -0.01 10.88 -11.79
CA ARG A 130 1.16 11.54 -11.19
C ARG A 130 1.26 11.37 -9.66
N GLY A 131 1.48 10.15 -9.17
CA GLY A 131 1.83 9.85 -7.78
C GLY A 131 3.30 9.42 -7.66
N ARG A 132 4.00 9.85 -6.59
CA ARG A 132 5.31 9.28 -6.23
C ARG A 132 5.11 8.23 -5.15
N ILE A 133 5.65 7.04 -5.38
CA ILE A 133 5.80 6.00 -4.34
C ILE A 133 7.04 6.35 -3.53
N LEU A 134 6.91 6.40 -2.22
CA LEU A 134 8.00 6.63 -1.29
C LEU A 134 8.21 5.40 -0.41
N ASP A 135 9.42 4.84 -0.44
CA ASP A 135 9.89 3.84 0.53
C ASP A 135 10.18 4.53 1.87
N ILE A 136 9.48 4.10 2.92
CA ILE A 136 9.60 4.65 4.29
C ILE A 136 10.47 3.77 5.21
N GLY A 137 11.09 2.72 4.68
CA GLY A 137 11.75 1.65 5.44
C GLY A 137 13.25 1.84 5.71
N ARG A 138 13.97 2.58 4.87
CA ARG A 138 15.43 2.74 5.02
C ARG A 138 15.79 3.94 5.90
N ARG A 139 16.15 3.68 7.15
CA ARG A 139 17.06 4.53 7.94
C ARG A 139 18.28 3.71 8.31
#